data_AF-A0A7J2URJ3-F1
#
_entry.id   AF-A0A7J2URJ3-F1
#
_cell.length_a   1.000
_cell.length_b   1.000
_cell.length_c   1.000
_cell.angle_alpha   90.00
_cell.angle_beta   90.00
_cell.angle_gamma   90.00
#
_symmetry.space_group_name_H-M   'P 1'
#
loop_
_entity.id
_entity.type
_entity.pdbx_description
1 polymer ?
#
loop_
_entity_poly.entity_id
_entity_poly.type
_entity_poly.pdbx_seq_one_letter_code
_entity_poly.pdbx_strand_id
1 'polypeptide(L)'
;MERGAINLISGGVDSVTTAYYVARILKPKRQLLIFCNYGQRTYAEEEFCIRKVAELLGTPLKIIDLRWLGEISTSLLTKPDALIPETRPEDLWDPEKAKQRILRWWDPCRNAILLLVGLAHAESLYISTGERYDVYIGIRRETPVRMKDNTPEFMEEMNRVAEHATHHGGYRLLAPLIEHDKDMVVKLGESLGVPWEYTYSCYRGGGLREVNGRTLPVHCGVCSNCRRRAIAFRDAGVRDPSVYERPPL
;
A
#
# COMPACT_ATOMS: atom_id res chain seq x y z
N MET A 1 13.32 -15.29 -13.95
CA MET A 1 11.97 -15.39 -14.56
C MET A 1 11.94 -14.55 -15.82
N GLU A 2 11.31 -15.02 -16.90
CA GLU A 2 11.22 -14.26 -18.18
C GLU A 2 10.29 -13.04 -18.11
N ARG A 3 9.41 -12.97 -17.11
CA ARG A 3 8.40 -11.90 -16.95
C ARG A 3 8.93 -10.74 -16.10
N GLY A 4 8.51 -9.53 -16.44
CA GLY A 4 8.67 -8.34 -15.60
C GLY A 4 7.61 -8.27 -14.50
N ALA A 5 7.74 -7.27 -13.63
CA ALA A 5 6.79 -7.01 -12.54
C ALA A 5 6.38 -5.53 -12.50
N ILE A 6 5.09 -5.29 -12.36
CA ILE A 6 4.52 -3.99 -12.01
C ILE A 6 4.06 -4.09 -10.56
N ASN A 7 4.68 -3.32 -9.66
CA ASN A 7 4.29 -3.23 -8.26
C ASN A 7 3.47 -1.96 -8.02
N LEU A 8 2.21 -2.12 -7.63
CA LEU A 8 1.38 -1.03 -7.15
C LEU A 8 1.83 -0.65 -5.74
N ILE A 9 2.34 0.57 -5.57
CA ILE A 9 2.97 1.03 -4.33
C ILE A 9 2.24 2.24 -3.75
N SER A 10 2.09 2.25 -2.42
CA SER A 10 1.48 3.35 -1.66
C SER A 10 2.42 3.98 -0.63
N GLY A 11 3.63 3.46 -0.47
CA GLY A 11 4.59 3.89 0.55
C GLY A 11 4.32 3.31 1.94
N GLY A 12 3.22 2.58 2.13
CA GLY A 12 2.92 1.89 3.38
C GLY A 12 3.71 0.60 3.59
N VAL A 13 3.67 0.11 4.84
CA VAL A 13 4.32 -1.14 5.27
C VAL A 13 4.06 -2.28 4.28
N ASP A 14 2.79 -2.50 3.92
CA ASP A 14 2.36 -3.65 3.14
C ASP A 14 2.82 -3.56 1.67
N SER A 15 2.66 -2.39 1.04
CA SER A 15 3.04 -2.20 -0.36
C SER A 15 4.55 -2.12 -0.57
N VAL A 16 5.29 -1.51 0.37
CA VAL A 16 6.76 -1.50 0.33
C VAL A 16 7.30 -2.91 0.58
N THR A 17 6.74 -3.67 1.53
CA THR A 17 7.12 -5.07 1.75
C THR A 17 6.87 -5.91 0.50
N THR A 18 5.76 -5.69 -0.19
CA THR A 18 5.47 -6.37 -1.47
C THR A 18 6.51 -6.03 -2.54
N ALA A 19 6.87 -4.74 -2.69
CA ALA A 19 7.89 -4.32 -3.65
C ALA A 19 9.27 -4.97 -3.36
N TYR A 20 9.65 -5.07 -2.08
CA TYR A 20 10.88 -5.76 -1.66
C TYR A 20 10.79 -7.27 -1.84
N TYR A 21 9.65 -7.88 -1.55
CA TYR A 21 9.42 -9.31 -1.78
C TYR A 21 9.60 -9.65 -3.26
N VAL A 22 8.98 -8.87 -4.15
CA VAL A 22 9.15 -9.05 -5.60
C VAL A 22 10.61 -8.87 -6.01
N ALA A 23 11.28 -7.81 -5.54
CA ALA A 23 12.66 -7.52 -5.91
C ALA A 23 13.65 -8.59 -5.42
N ARG A 24 13.49 -9.07 -4.19
CA ARG A 24 14.48 -9.89 -3.48
C ARG A 24 14.22 -11.39 -3.58
N ILE A 25 12.95 -11.80 -3.58
CA ILE A 25 12.56 -13.22 -3.63
C ILE A 25 12.26 -13.63 -5.07
N LEU A 26 11.39 -12.89 -5.75
CA LEU A 26 10.97 -13.26 -7.11
C LEU A 26 12.05 -12.92 -8.15
N LYS A 27 12.74 -11.79 -8.00
CA LYS A 27 13.81 -11.36 -8.91
C LYS A 27 13.35 -11.38 -10.39
N PRO A 28 12.31 -10.60 -10.76
CA PRO A 28 11.83 -10.51 -12.13
C PRO A 28 12.89 -9.88 -13.05
N LYS A 29 12.73 -10.03 -14.38
CA LYS A 29 13.66 -9.42 -15.36
C LYS A 29 13.76 -7.90 -15.19
N ARG A 30 12.62 -7.26 -14.93
CA ARG A 30 12.46 -5.83 -14.68
C ARG A 30 11.36 -5.62 -13.66
N GLN A 31 11.46 -4.55 -12.89
CA GLN A 31 10.44 -4.12 -11.95
C GLN A 31 10.09 -2.65 -12.22
N LEU A 32 8.81 -2.32 -12.17
CA LEU A 32 8.29 -0.95 -12.25
C LEU A 32 7.41 -0.69 -11.03
N LEU A 33 7.62 0.43 -10.35
CA LEU A 33 6.73 0.89 -9.29
C LEU A 33 5.68 1.84 -9.89
N ILE A 34 4.41 1.62 -9.56
CA ILE A 34 3.32 2.52 -9.92
C ILE A 34 2.67 3.04 -8.66
N PHE A 35 2.71 4.36 -8.47
CA PHE A 35 2.00 5.07 -7.41
C PHE A 35 0.82 5.85 -8.01
N CYS A 36 -0.37 5.69 -7.44
CA CYS A 36 -1.55 6.39 -7.90
C CYS A 36 -1.90 7.54 -6.95
N ASN A 37 -1.97 8.75 -7.49
CA ASN A 37 -2.47 9.94 -6.82
C ASN A 37 -3.99 10.00 -7.02
N TYR A 38 -4.75 9.59 -6.03
CA TYR A 38 -6.22 9.72 -6.03
C TYR A 38 -6.71 10.89 -5.19
N GLY A 39 -5.86 11.90 -4.94
CA GLY A 39 -6.19 13.06 -4.13
C GLY A 39 -6.16 12.78 -2.63
N GLN A 40 -5.41 11.76 -2.20
CA GLN A 40 -5.25 11.46 -0.79
C GLN A 40 -4.48 12.57 -0.06
N ARG A 41 -4.96 12.94 1.13
CA ARG A 41 -4.41 14.05 1.91
C ARG A 41 -2.96 13.85 2.36
N THR A 42 -2.53 12.60 2.42
CA THR A 42 -1.17 12.17 2.80
C THR A 42 -0.24 12.02 1.60
N TYR A 43 -0.65 12.50 0.43
CA TYR A 43 0.09 12.36 -0.82
C TYR A 43 1.54 12.82 -0.72
N ALA A 44 1.81 13.95 -0.05
CA ALA A 44 3.17 14.50 0.04
C ALA A 44 4.13 13.57 0.81
N GLU A 45 3.70 13.04 1.95
CA GLU A 45 4.52 12.09 2.73
C GLU A 45 4.63 10.72 2.05
N GLU A 46 3.55 10.24 1.43
CA GLU A 46 3.54 9.00 0.65
C GLU A 46 4.51 9.09 -0.54
N GLU A 47 4.41 10.16 -1.35
CA GLU A 47 5.28 10.39 -2.50
C GLU A 47 6.75 10.46 -2.05
N PHE A 48 7.04 11.20 -0.97
CA PHE A 48 8.38 11.28 -0.39
C PHE A 48 8.94 9.88 -0.07
N CYS A 49 8.17 9.07 0.65
CA CYS A 49 8.56 7.72 1.04
C CYS A 49 8.78 6.82 -0.18
N ILE A 50 7.86 6.85 -1.14
CA ILE A 50 7.92 6.02 -2.34
C ILE A 50 9.13 6.38 -3.20
N ARG A 51 9.45 7.67 -3.35
CA ARG A 51 10.65 8.10 -4.07
C ARG A 51 11.92 7.58 -3.39
N LYS A 52 12.00 7.62 -2.06
CA LYS A 52 13.13 7.03 -1.31
C LYS A 52 13.20 5.51 -1.44
N VAL A 53 12.07 4.83 -1.39
CA VAL A 53 12.01 3.38 -1.63
C VAL A 53 12.45 3.03 -3.05
N ALA A 54 12.01 3.79 -4.06
CA ALA A 54 12.40 3.60 -5.46
C ALA A 54 13.91 3.78 -5.67
N GLU A 55 14.49 4.81 -5.06
CA GLU A 55 15.93 5.10 -5.04
C GLU A 55 16.71 3.92 -4.43
N LEU A 56 16.32 3.47 -3.24
CA LEU A 56 16.98 2.37 -2.52
C LEU A 56 16.86 1.01 -3.22
N LEU A 57 15.74 0.77 -3.91
CA LEU A 57 15.55 -0.43 -4.74
C LEU A 57 16.20 -0.32 -6.13
N GLY A 58 16.66 0.86 -6.55
CA GLY A 58 17.13 1.09 -7.92
C GLY A 58 16.05 0.80 -8.97
N THR A 59 14.78 1.06 -8.64
CA THR A 59 13.62 0.67 -9.47
C THR A 59 12.90 1.92 -10.01
N PRO A 60 12.53 1.97 -11.30
CA PRO A 60 11.79 3.10 -11.85
C PRO A 60 10.42 3.28 -11.17
N LEU A 61 10.01 4.53 -11.01
CA LEU A 61 8.74 4.94 -10.43
C LEU A 61 7.91 5.72 -11.45
N LYS A 62 6.65 5.34 -11.61
CA LYS A 62 5.64 6.08 -12.36
C LYS A 62 4.53 6.55 -11.43
N ILE A 63 4.14 7.81 -11.56
CA ILE A 63 3.01 8.39 -10.83
C ILE A 63 1.83 8.53 -11.79
N ILE A 64 0.66 8.06 -11.36
CA ILE A 64 -0.59 8.07 -12.15
C ILE A 64 -1.59 8.98 -11.47
N ASP A 65 -2.18 9.89 -12.24
CA ASP A 65 -3.26 10.75 -11.76
C ASP A 65 -4.60 10.01 -11.79
N LEU A 66 -5.24 9.90 -10.64
CA LEU A 66 -6.59 9.38 -10.42
C LEU A 66 -7.38 10.34 -9.52
N ARG A 67 -7.09 11.65 -9.54
CA ARG A 67 -7.72 12.61 -8.60
C ARG A 67 -9.24 12.63 -8.66
N TRP A 68 -9.81 12.31 -9.82
CA TRP A 68 -11.25 12.08 -10.02
C TRP A 68 -11.84 11.06 -9.02
N LEU A 69 -11.07 10.05 -8.59
CA LEU A 69 -11.52 9.07 -7.60
C LEU A 69 -11.72 9.72 -6.23
N GLY A 70 -10.83 10.63 -5.85
CA GLY A 70 -10.95 11.38 -4.60
C GLY A 70 -12.08 12.41 -4.60
N GLU A 71 -12.39 12.97 -5.77
CA GLU A 71 -13.52 13.89 -5.97
C GLU A 71 -14.86 13.19 -5.65
N ILE A 72 -15.06 11.96 -6.16
CA ILE A 72 -16.29 11.19 -5.93
C ILE A 72 -16.32 10.44 -4.59
N SER A 73 -15.15 10.23 -3.96
CA SER A 73 -15.05 9.49 -2.71
C SER A 73 -15.62 10.29 -1.54
N THR A 74 -16.21 9.60 -0.56
CA THR A 74 -16.60 10.17 0.74
C THR A 74 -15.61 9.84 1.86
N SER A 75 -14.53 9.14 1.52
CA SER A 75 -13.45 8.75 2.43
C SER A 75 -12.80 9.97 3.08
N LEU A 76 -12.52 9.88 4.38
CA LEU A 76 -11.73 10.89 5.09
C LEU A 76 -10.29 11.00 4.58
N LEU A 77 -9.82 10.03 3.78
CA LEU A 77 -8.51 10.06 3.14
C LEU A 77 -8.42 11.13 2.05
N THR A 78 -9.55 11.51 1.43
CA THR A 78 -9.59 12.47 0.31
C THR A 78 -10.36 13.75 0.65
N LYS A 79 -10.74 13.94 1.94
CA LYS A 79 -11.37 15.16 2.45
C LYS A 79 -10.37 15.91 3.35
N PRO A 80 -9.57 16.84 2.80
CA PRO A 80 -8.48 17.50 3.52
C PRO A 80 -8.94 18.36 4.70
N ASP A 81 -10.18 18.84 4.68
CA ASP A 81 -10.74 19.66 5.77
C ASP A 81 -11.40 18.83 6.87
N ALA A 82 -11.63 17.53 6.64
CA ALA A 82 -12.29 16.68 7.61
C ALA A 82 -11.31 16.19 8.69
N LEU A 83 -11.75 16.22 9.95
CA LEU A 83 -10.95 15.73 11.08
C LEU A 83 -10.77 14.21 11.02
N ILE A 84 -9.53 13.75 11.22
CA ILE A 84 -9.22 12.34 11.43
C ILE A 84 -9.43 12.00 12.91
N PRO A 85 -10.40 11.14 13.25
CA PRO A 85 -10.68 10.80 14.64
C PRO A 85 -9.54 10.00 15.24
N GLU A 86 -9.21 10.32 16.49
CA GLU A 86 -8.37 9.45 17.31
C GLU A 86 -9.09 8.12 17.53
N THR A 87 -8.33 7.03 17.57
CA THR A 87 -8.86 5.70 17.89
C THR A 87 -8.24 5.25 19.19
N ARG A 88 -9.06 4.84 20.18
CA ARG A 88 -8.52 4.28 21.42
C ARG A 88 -7.96 2.88 21.14
N PRO A 89 -6.86 2.45 21.80
CA PRO A 89 -6.28 1.12 21.59
C PRO A 89 -7.29 -0.02 21.78
N GLU A 90 -8.15 0.07 22.79
CA GLU A 90 -9.23 -0.89 23.09
C GLU A 90 -10.27 -1.02 21.95
N ASP A 91 -10.48 0.04 21.16
CA ASP A 91 -11.46 0.03 20.08
C ASP A 91 -10.92 -0.65 18.81
N LEU A 92 -9.60 -0.82 18.67
CA LEU A 92 -8.98 -1.29 17.43
C LEU A 92 -9.47 -2.69 17.03
N TRP A 93 -9.67 -3.54 18.03
CA TRP A 93 -10.01 -4.95 17.86
C TRP A 93 -11.48 -5.26 18.10
N ASP A 94 -12.28 -4.26 18.51
CA ASP A 94 -13.74 -4.37 18.56
C ASP A 94 -14.31 -4.48 17.13
N PRO A 95 -14.99 -5.59 16.77
CA PRO A 95 -15.48 -5.79 15.41
C PRO A 95 -16.54 -4.78 14.95
N GLU A 96 -17.44 -4.37 15.83
CA GLU A 96 -18.52 -3.44 15.47
C GLU A 96 -17.95 -2.04 15.24
N LYS A 97 -17.09 -1.58 16.14
CA LYS A 97 -16.37 -0.31 15.95
C LYS A 97 -15.44 -0.37 14.74
N ALA A 98 -14.82 -1.53 14.45
CA ALA A 98 -14.00 -1.71 13.26
C ALA A 98 -14.81 -1.58 11.97
N LYS A 99 -15.99 -2.20 11.91
CA LYS A 99 -16.91 -2.11 10.77
C LYS A 99 -17.32 -0.67 10.50
N GLN A 100 -17.67 0.08 11.54
CA GLN A 100 -18.01 1.50 11.43
C GLN A 100 -16.82 2.36 10.97
N ARG A 101 -15.61 2.06 11.43
CA ARG A 101 -14.39 2.77 11.03
C ARG A 101 -14.00 2.51 9.58
N ILE A 102 -14.10 1.28 9.07
CA ILE A 102 -13.66 0.92 7.71
C ILE A 102 -14.32 1.82 6.66
N LEU A 103 -15.62 2.10 6.82
CA LEU A 103 -16.36 2.96 5.90
C LEU A 103 -15.81 4.40 5.82
N ARG A 104 -15.12 4.88 6.86
CA ARG A 104 -14.46 6.20 6.86
C ARG A 104 -13.24 6.26 5.95
N TRP A 105 -12.64 5.10 5.64
CA TRP A 105 -11.42 4.97 4.83
C TRP A 105 -11.71 4.36 3.45
N TRP A 106 -12.99 4.15 3.14
CA TRP A 106 -13.43 3.45 1.94
C TRP A 106 -13.49 4.40 0.75
N ASP A 107 -12.53 4.23 -0.17
CA ASP A 107 -12.59 4.83 -1.50
C ASP A 107 -13.27 3.84 -2.45
N PRO A 108 -14.28 4.27 -3.23
CA PRO A 108 -15.10 3.36 -4.02
C PRO A 108 -14.26 2.61 -5.06
N CYS A 109 -14.33 1.27 -5.02
CA CYS A 109 -13.64 0.38 -5.97
C CYS A 109 -12.13 0.61 -6.08
N ARG A 110 -11.48 1.21 -5.07
CA ARG A 110 -10.08 1.65 -5.17
C ARG A 110 -9.14 0.52 -5.58
N ASN A 111 -9.17 -0.62 -4.89
CA ASN A 111 -8.23 -1.70 -5.20
C ASN A 111 -8.44 -2.28 -6.62
N ALA A 112 -9.68 -2.35 -7.09
CA ALA A 112 -9.98 -2.77 -8.46
C ALA A 112 -9.40 -1.77 -9.48
N ILE A 113 -9.61 -0.47 -9.26
CA ILE A 113 -9.05 0.59 -10.13
C ILE A 113 -7.52 0.53 -10.15
N LEU A 114 -6.87 0.38 -9.00
CA LEU A 114 -5.41 0.25 -8.92
C LEU A 114 -4.90 -0.96 -9.70
N LEU A 115 -5.56 -2.11 -9.56
CA LEU A 115 -5.26 -3.32 -10.32
C LEU A 115 -5.43 -3.12 -11.83
N LEU A 116 -6.52 -2.46 -12.25
CA LEU A 116 -6.77 -2.14 -13.66
C LEU A 116 -5.74 -1.16 -14.23
N VAL A 117 -5.26 -0.20 -13.45
CA VAL A 117 -4.14 0.67 -13.83
C VAL A 117 -2.89 -0.17 -14.09
N GLY A 118 -2.55 -1.08 -13.17
CA GLY A 118 -1.41 -1.99 -13.35
C GLY A 118 -1.56 -2.90 -14.57
N LEU A 119 -2.76 -3.45 -14.78
CA LEU A 119 -3.09 -4.32 -15.90
C LEU A 119 -2.95 -3.60 -17.24
N ALA A 120 -3.50 -2.39 -17.36
CA ALA A 120 -3.40 -1.58 -18.57
C ALA A 120 -1.93 -1.26 -18.92
N HIS A 121 -1.10 -1.02 -17.90
CA HIS A 121 0.35 -0.85 -18.11
C HIS A 121 1.03 -2.14 -18.55
N ALA A 122 0.66 -3.28 -17.97
CA ALA A 122 1.21 -4.58 -18.35
C ALA A 122 0.91 -4.91 -19.82
N GLU A 123 -0.34 -4.69 -20.25
CA GLU A 123 -0.74 -4.93 -21.64
C GLU A 123 -0.10 -3.93 -22.61
N SER A 124 -0.05 -2.64 -22.26
CA SER A 124 0.63 -1.63 -23.09
C SER A 124 2.11 -1.97 -23.33
N LEU A 125 2.81 -2.48 -22.31
CA LEU A 125 4.19 -2.96 -22.45
C LEU A 125 4.29 -4.18 -23.36
N TYR A 126 3.35 -5.12 -23.27
CA TYR A 126 3.32 -6.27 -24.15
C TYR A 126 3.07 -5.87 -25.62
N ILE A 127 2.10 -5.00 -25.88
CA ILE A 127 1.79 -4.51 -27.24
C ILE A 127 2.99 -3.77 -27.85
N SER A 128 3.71 -2.98 -27.05
CA SER A 128 4.81 -2.15 -27.54
C SER A 128 6.17 -2.86 -27.62
N THR A 129 6.41 -3.86 -26.76
CA THR A 129 7.76 -4.47 -26.63
C THR A 129 7.77 -6.00 -26.69
N GLY A 130 6.61 -6.65 -26.64
CA GLY A 130 6.48 -8.11 -26.51
C GLY A 130 6.80 -8.64 -25.11
N GLU A 131 7.19 -7.79 -24.15
CA GLU A 131 7.52 -8.22 -22.79
C GLU A 131 6.26 -8.36 -21.91
N ARG A 132 6.12 -9.50 -21.23
CA ARG A 132 5.02 -9.74 -20.30
C ARG A 132 5.36 -9.29 -18.88
N TYR A 133 4.45 -8.58 -18.24
CA TYR A 133 4.56 -8.14 -16.84
C TYR A 133 3.42 -8.72 -16.01
N ASP A 134 3.72 -9.18 -14.80
CA ASP A 134 2.72 -9.50 -13.79
C ASP A 134 2.50 -8.29 -12.89
N VAL A 135 1.28 -8.13 -12.38
CA VAL A 135 0.89 -7.00 -11.53
C VAL A 135 0.77 -7.47 -10.09
N TYR A 136 1.38 -6.74 -9.17
CA TYR A 136 1.44 -7.07 -7.76
C TYR A 136 0.84 -5.93 -6.94
N ILE A 137 0.00 -6.28 -5.96
CA ILE A 137 -0.62 -5.34 -5.02
C ILE A 137 -0.38 -5.77 -3.58
N GLY A 138 -0.03 -4.81 -2.72
CA GLY A 138 0.23 -5.05 -1.30
C GLY A 138 -1.02 -5.06 -0.42
N ILE A 139 -2.08 -5.77 -0.82
CA ILE A 139 -3.23 -6.03 0.06
C ILE A 139 -2.95 -7.25 0.94
N ARG A 140 -3.47 -7.22 2.17
CA ARG A 140 -3.26 -8.25 3.19
C ARG A 140 -4.55 -8.53 3.96
N ARG A 141 -4.57 -9.60 4.76
CA ARG A 141 -5.75 -9.98 5.56
C ARG A 141 -6.12 -8.87 6.54
N GLU A 142 -7.26 -8.22 6.32
CA GLU A 142 -7.75 -7.18 7.22
C GLU A 142 -8.43 -7.80 8.45
N THR A 143 -8.06 -7.32 9.64
CA THR A 143 -8.53 -7.80 10.95
C THR A 143 -9.01 -6.62 11.81
N PRO A 144 -10.04 -6.77 12.65
CA PRO A 144 -10.88 -7.95 12.85
C PRO A 144 -11.97 -8.14 11.77
N VAL A 145 -12.23 -7.12 10.95
CA VAL A 145 -13.27 -7.15 9.92
C VAL A 145 -12.64 -7.16 8.53
N ARG A 146 -13.05 -8.10 7.68
CA ARG A 146 -12.56 -8.21 6.30
C ARG A 146 -13.21 -7.14 5.41
N MET A 147 -12.41 -6.56 4.53
CA MET A 147 -12.87 -5.76 3.39
C MET A 147 -13.01 -6.68 2.19
N LYS A 148 -14.07 -6.53 1.40
CA LYS A 148 -14.36 -7.45 0.29
C LYS A 148 -13.25 -7.47 -0.77
N ASP A 149 -12.65 -6.31 -1.02
CA ASP A 149 -11.58 -6.09 -2.00
C ASP A 149 -10.16 -6.36 -1.47
N ASN A 150 -10.06 -7.02 -0.30
CA ASN A 150 -8.81 -7.51 0.31
C ASN A 150 -8.86 -9.04 0.51
N THR A 151 -9.54 -9.78 -0.37
CA THR A 151 -9.76 -11.23 -0.21
C THR A 151 -9.16 -12.04 -1.36
N PRO A 152 -8.82 -13.33 -1.15
CA PRO A 152 -8.45 -14.23 -2.24
C PRO A 152 -9.52 -14.30 -3.34
N GLU A 153 -10.81 -14.34 -2.95
CA GLU A 153 -11.93 -14.41 -3.89
C GLU A 153 -11.99 -13.17 -4.79
N PHE A 154 -11.72 -11.98 -4.23
CA PHE A 154 -11.58 -10.77 -5.04
C PHE A 154 -10.43 -10.86 -6.05
N MET A 155 -9.29 -11.41 -5.67
CA MET A 155 -8.16 -11.59 -6.59
C MET A 155 -8.47 -12.61 -7.70
N GLU A 156 -9.23 -13.67 -7.41
CA GLU A 156 -9.72 -14.61 -8.42
C GLU A 156 -10.62 -13.91 -9.45
N GLU A 157 -11.58 -13.10 -8.99
CA GLU A 157 -12.44 -12.31 -9.88
C GLU A 157 -11.62 -11.32 -10.72
N MET A 158 -10.66 -10.62 -10.11
CA MET A 158 -9.83 -9.67 -10.84
C MET A 158 -8.94 -10.37 -11.88
N ASN A 159 -8.48 -11.60 -11.64
CA ASN A 159 -7.76 -12.37 -12.66
C ASN A 159 -8.69 -12.81 -13.81
N ARG A 160 -9.96 -13.16 -13.53
CA ARG A 160 -10.96 -13.39 -14.60
C ARG A 160 -11.18 -12.12 -15.42
N VAL A 161 -11.31 -10.97 -14.77
CA VAL A 161 -11.39 -9.67 -15.45
C VAL A 161 -10.15 -9.43 -16.30
N ALA A 162 -8.95 -9.74 -15.81
CA ALA A 162 -7.72 -9.55 -16.57
C ALA A 162 -7.69 -10.34 -17.88
N GLU A 163 -8.22 -11.57 -17.88
CA GLU A 163 -8.29 -12.40 -19.09
C GLU A 163 -9.26 -11.83 -20.13
N HIS A 164 -10.36 -11.20 -19.70
CA HIS A 164 -11.38 -10.67 -20.61
C HIS A 164 -11.22 -9.19 -20.98
N ALA A 165 -10.58 -8.40 -20.12
CA ALA A 165 -10.36 -6.97 -20.33
C ALA A 165 -9.13 -6.68 -21.20
N THR A 166 -8.30 -7.70 -21.46
CA THR A 166 -7.10 -7.59 -22.30
C THR A 166 -7.27 -8.41 -23.58
N HIS A 167 -6.65 -7.96 -24.67
CA HIS A 167 -6.72 -8.65 -25.96
C HIS A 167 -5.84 -9.91 -25.99
N HIS A 168 -4.69 -9.85 -25.31
CA HIS A 168 -3.67 -10.91 -25.38
C HIS A 168 -3.70 -11.91 -24.22
N GLY A 169 -4.50 -11.66 -23.17
CA GLY A 169 -4.66 -12.52 -22.01
C GLY A 169 -3.34 -12.88 -21.30
N GLY A 170 -3.44 -13.81 -20.34
CA GLY A 170 -2.27 -14.42 -19.68
C GLY A 170 -1.48 -13.49 -18.76
N TYR A 171 -2.10 -12.40 -18.29
CA TYR A 171 -1.58 -11.53 -17.22
C TYR A 171 -1.95 -12.12 -15.85
N ARG A 172 -1.11 -11.89 -14.83
CA ARG A 172 -1.38 -12.34 -13.47
C ARG A 172 -1.50 -11.13 -12.56
N LEU A 173 -2.60 -11.06 -11.82
CA LEU A 173 -2.80 -10.11 -10.74
C LEU A 173 -2.57 -10.83 -9.42
N LEU A 174 -1.58 -10.39 -8.64
CA LEU A 174 -1.05 -11.12 -7.49
C LEU A 174 -1.08 -10.25 -6.24
N ALA A 175 -1.48 -10.84 -5.12
CA ALA A 175 -1.44 -10.22 -3.81
C ALA A 175 -0.66 -11.12 -2.84
N PRO A 176 0.68 -11.08 -2.82
CA PRO A 176 1.50 -12.03 -2.07
C PRO A 176 1.23 -12.04 -0.56
N LEU A 177 0.69 -10.94 -0.02
CA LEU A 177 0.44 -10.76 1.41
C LEU A 177 -1.02 -11.04 1.81
N ILE A 178 -1.88 -11.49 0.89
CA ILE A 178 -3.34 -11.55 1.08
C ILE A 178 -3.78 -12.35 2.33
N GLU A 179 -3.00 -13.35 2.73
CA GLU A 179 -3.28 -14.19 3.91
C GLU A 179 -2.49 -13.79 5.16
N HIS A 180 -1.67 -12.73 5.09
CA HIS A 180 -0.79 -12.33 6.19
C HIS A 180 -1.46 -11.31 7.10
N ASP A 181 -1.28 -11.49 8.41
CA ASP A 181 -1.53 -10.41 9.37
C ASP A 181 -0.37 -9.41 9.36
N LYS A 182 -0.61 -8.22 9.93
CA LYS A 182 0.30 -7.09 9.79
C LYS A 182 1.67 -7.32 10.44
N ASP A 183 1.71 -8.06 11.56
CA ASP A 183 2.96 -8.46 12.21
C ASP A 183 3.77 -9.42 11.32
N MET A 184 3.11 -10.36 10.61
CA MET A 184 3.76 -11.25 9.64
C MET A 184 4.33 -10.49 8.45
N VAL A 185 3.62 -9.45 7.98
CA VAL A 185 4.13 -8.53 6.96
C VAL A 185 5.38 -7.80 7.44
N VAL A 186 5.38 -7.30 8.68
CA VAL A 186 6.57 -6.64 9.27
C VAL A 186 7.73 -7.62 9.42
N LYS A 187 7.51 -8.84 9.92
CA LYS A 187 8.57 -9.88 10.01
C LYS A 187 9.16 -10.19 8.64
N LEU A 188 8.31 -10.34 7.62
CA LEU A 188 8.76 -10.57 6.25
C LEU A 188 9.58 -9.38 5.76
N GLY A 189 9.07 -8.16 5.87
CA GLY A 189 9.79 -6.97 5.41
C GLY A 189 11.15 -6.78 6.10
N GLU A 190 11.25 -7.11 7.39
CA GLU A 190 12.51 -7.04 8.14
C GLU A 190 13.54 -8.01 7.54
N SER A 191 13.13 -9.25 7.28
CA SER A 191 13.99 -10.26 6.64
C SER A 191 14.44 -9.87 5.23
N LEU A 192 13.68 -8.99 4.56
CA LEU A 192 13.97 -8.49 3.21
C LEU A 192 14.78 -7.18 3.22
N GLY A 193 15.03 -6.60 4.41
CA GLY A 193 15.72 -5.32 4.55
C GLY A 193 14.88 -4.12 4.12
N VAL A 194 13.58 -4.13 4.38
CA VAL A 194 12.70 -2.98 4.12
C VAL A 194 13.16 -1.77 4.97
N PRO A 195 13.35 -0.58 4.36
CA PRO A 195 13.77 0.63 5.08
C PRO A 195 12.57 1.25 5.78
N TRP A 196 12.26 0.76 6.98
CA TRP A 196 11.05 1.11 7.71
C TRP A 196 10.88 2.61 8.00
N GLU A 197 11.99 3.36 8.07
CA GLU A 197 11.96 4.82 8.24
C GLU A 197 11.36 5.57 7.03
N TYR A 198 11.39 4.95 5.85
CA TYR A 198 10.80 5.47 4.60
C TYR A 198 9.48 4.75 4.26
N THR A 199 8.73 4.36 5.29
CA THR A 199 7.37 3.84 5.13
C THR A 199 6.36 4.69 5.90
N TYR A 200 5.18 4.92 5.30
CA TYR A 200 4.18 5.82 5.84
C TYR A 200 2.81 5.16 5.99
N SER A 201 2.18 5.34 7.15
CA SER A 201 0.89 4.69 7.46
C SER A 201 -0.11 5.64 8.11
N CYS A 202 0.28 6.88 8.40
CA CYS A 202 -0.61 7.83 9.04
C CYS A 202 -1.80 8.13 8.13
N TYR A 203 -3.02 8.22 8.69
CA TYR A 203 -4.19 8.74 7.95
C TYR A 203 -4.37 10.25 8.09
N ARG A 204 -3.72 10.88 9.08
CA ARG A 204 -3.87 12.31 9.37
C ARG A 204 -2.99 13.20 8.49
N GLY A 205 -1.77 12.74 8.18
CA GLY A 205 -0.71 13.66 7.78
C GLY A 205 -0.02 14.25 9.01
N GLY A 206 1.30 14.30 8.99
CA GLY A 206 2.14 14.96 10.01
C GLY A 206 3.29 15.77 9.40
N GLY A 207 3.39 15.78 8.07
CA GLY A 207 4.47 16.42 7.35
C GLY A 207 5.80 15.66 7.46
N LEU A 208 6.86 16.37 7.09
CA LEU A 208 8.23 15.87 7.11
C LEU A 208 9.04 16.61 8.20
N ARG A 209 9.98 15.92 8.83
CA ARG A 209 10.85 16.48 9.87
C ARG A 209 12.29 15.99 9.70
N GLU A 210 13.24 16.88 9.94
CA GLU A 210 14.65 16.52 10.06
C GLU A 210 14.91 15.82 11.40
N VAL A 211 15.46 14.61 11.33
CA VAL A 211 15.84 13.79 12.49
C VAL A 211 17.23 13.21 12.23
N ASN A 212 18.21 13.58 13.04
CA ASN A 212 19.60 13.12 12.94
C ASN A 212 20.20 13.27 11.52
N GLY A 213 19.93 14.41 10.86
CA GLY A 213 20.42 14.70 9.51
C GLY A 213 19.68 13.98 8.38
N ARG A 214 18.50 13.40 8.67
CA ARG A 214 17.63 12.77 7.69
C ARG A 214 16.24 13.39 7.73
N THR A 215 15.68 13.71 6.57
CA THR A 215 14.25 14.02 6.42
C THR A 215 13.43 12.74 6.56
N LEU A 216 12.48 12.71 7.51
CA LEU A 216 11.59 11.57 7.75
C LEU A 216 10.12 12.00 7.81
N PRO A 217 9.18 11.14 7.39
CA PRO A 217 7.75 11.42 7.54
C PRO A 217 7.32 11.31 9.01
N VAL A 218 6.38 12.16 9.40
CA VAL A 218 5.88 12.21 10.78
C VAL A 218 4.50 11.58 10.88
N HIS A 219 4.37 10.59 11.76
CA HIS A 219 3.11 9.90 12.06
C HIS A 219 2.40 10.55 13.24
N CYS A 220 1.08 10.71 13.15
CA CYS A 220 0.31 11.34 14.23
C CYS A 220 0.28 10.55 15.56
N GLY A 221 0.57 9.24 15.51
CA GLY A 221 0.47 8.32 16.65
C GLY A 221 -0.94 7.87 17.04
N VAL A 222 -1.97 8.65 16.70
CA VAL A 222 -3.28 8.52 17.37
C VAL A 222 -4.41 8.01 16.47
N CYS A 223 -4.22 8.07 15.15
CA CYS A 223 -5.17 7.47 14.21
C CYS A 223 -5.08 5.94 14.26
N SER A 224 -6.14 5.25 13.83
CA SER A 224 -6.21 3.79 13.82
C SER A 224 -4.99 3.14 13.16
N ASN A 225 -4.56 3.63 11.99
CA ASN A 225 -3.46 2.99 11.27
C ASN A 225 -2.08 3.23 11.89
N CYS A 226 -1.84 4.37 12.55
CA CYS A 226 -0.63 4.60 13.34
C CYS A 226 -0.51 3.62 14.51
N ARG A 227 -1.61 3.39 15.24
CA ARG A 227 -1.62 2.43 16.35
C ARG A 227 -1.47 0.99 15.86
N ARG A 228 -2.17 0.62 14.78
CA ARG A 228 -2.02 -0.69 14.15
C ARG A 228 -0.60 -0.95 13.66
N ARG A 229 0.08 0.08 13.13
CA ARG A 229 1.50 0.00 12.79
C ARG A 229 2.32 -0.31 14.04
N ALA A 230 2.24 0.51 15.09
CA ALA A 230 3.04 0.33 16.30
C ALA A 230 2.82 -1.05 16.95
N ILE A 231 1.57 -1.52 17.00
CA ILE A 231 1.23 -2.87 17.47
C ILE A 231 1.89 -3.94 16.60
N ALA A 232 1.79 -3.83 15.27
CA ALA A 232 2.37 -4.81 14.36
C ALA A 232 3.89 -4.92 14.49
N PHE A 233 4.60 -3.78 14.66
CA PHE A 233 6.05 -3.79 14.90
C PHE A 233 6.39 -4.43 16.26
N ARG A 234 5.67 -4.08 17.32
CA ARG A 234 5.83 -4.71 18.64
C ARG A 234 5.61 -6.23 18.57
N ASP A 235 4.50 -6.67 17.97
CA ASP A 235 4.13 -8.08 17.87
C ASP A 235 5.07 -8.84 16.91
N ALA A 236 5.70 -8.14 15.98
CA ALA A 236 6.75 -8.66 15.12
C ALA A 236 8.11 -8.83 15.83
N GLY A 237 8.31 -8.20 17.00
CA GLY A 237 9.63 -8.11 17.64
C GLY A 237 10.60 -7.22 16.86
N VAL A 238 10.09 -6.31 16.02
CA VAL A 238 10.86 -5.39 15.18
C VAL A 238 10.73 -3.98 15.72
N ARG A 239 11.84 -3.24 15.78
CA ARG A 239 11.80 -1.83 16.21
C ARG A 239 11.07 -0.99 15.17
N ASP A 240 10.05 -0.24 15.57
CA ASP A 240 9.43 0.79 14.71
C ASP A 240 10.28 2.07 14.72
N PRO A 241 10.89 2.49 13.58
CA PRO A 241 11.68 3.71 13.54
C PRO A 241 10.84 4.96 13.22
N SER A 242 9.51 4.85 13.13
CA SER A 242 8.65 5.99 12.80
C SER A 242 8.78 7.14 13.80
N VAL A 243 8.81 8.36 13.26
CA VAL A 243 8.76 9.59 14.05
C VAL A 243 7.30 9.87 14.38
N TYR A 244 6.97 9.90 15.67
CA TYR A 244 5.60 10.12 16.13
C TYR A 244 5.42 11.49 16.78
N GLU A 245 4.32 12.19 16.47
CA GLU A 245 3.94 13.42 17.19
C GLU A 245 3.51 13.12 18.63
N ARG A 246 2.84 11.97 18.81
CA ARG A 246 2.39 11.44 20.10
C ARG A 246 2.67 9.95 20.16
N PRO A 247 3.04 9.39 21.34
CA PRO A 247 3.22 7.96 21.49
C PRO A 247 2.00 7.15 21.00
N PRO A 248 2.19 6.14 20.14
CA PRO A 248 1.10 5.37 19.56
C PRO A 248 0.55 4.26 20.45
N LEU A 249 1.29 3.89 21.51
CA LEU A 249 0.91 2.89 22.52
C LEU A 249 0.93 3.54 23.90
#